data_AF-A0A9D2A047-F1
#
_entry.id   AF-A0A9D2A047-F1
#
_cell.length_a   1.000
_cell.length_b   1.000
_cell.length_c   1.000
_cell.angle_alpha   90.00
_cell.angle_beta   90.00
_cell.angle_gamma   90.00
#
_symmetry.space_group_name_H-M   'P 1'
#
loop_
_entity.id
_entity.type
_entity.pdbx_description
1 polymer ?
#
loop_
_entity_poly.entity_id
_entity_poly.type
_entity_poly.pdbx_seq_one_letter_code
_entity_poly.pdbx_strand_id
1 'polypeptide(L)'
;MKREIIAMRPKWILPVHIFAIATMAGFLSCVAWLSFRPGGWLSESAFFWGLDAVLFALGMVLVVFSVREIVRYCRVPRVIAVRDGGEIEFLGERFSLSEIEEVKYHMPQGRHGAMLTWWGKLTIILRDGRTLSCNYFAQIGFVQYRLLALKDEYAAK
;
A
#
# COMPACT_ATOMS: atom_id res chain seq x y z
N MET A 1 -13.23 -28.01 10.43
CA MET A 1 -12.41 -26.88 10.91
C MET A 1 -12.77 -25.64 10.12
N LYS A 2 -12.90 -24.46 10.74
CA LYS A 2 -13.32 -23.23 10.06
C LYS A 2 -12.08 -22.48 9.54
N ARG A 3 -12.01 -22.27 8.22
CA ARG A 3 -11.05 -21.38 7.58
C ARG A 3 -11.32 -19.94 8.03
N GLU A 4 -10.38 -19.32 8.72
CA GLU A 4 -10.52 -17.95 9.24
C GLU A 4 -9.60 -17.01 8.46
N ILE A 5 -10.16 -15.97 7.86
CA ILE A 5 -9.36 -14.99 7.11
C ILE A 5 -8.94 -13.89 8.08
N ILE A 6 -7.64 -13.84 8.35
CA ILE A 6 -7.06 -12.90 9.33
C ILE A 6 -6.81 -11.54 8.68
N ALA A 7 -6.35 -11.53 7.42
CA ALA A 7 -5.99 -10.29 6.73
C ALA A 7 -6.35 -10.33 5.24
N MET A 8 -6.98 -9.25 4.76
CA MET A 8 -7.32 -9.04 3.36
C MET A 8 -6.75 -7.73 2.83
N ARG A 9 -6.46 -7.71 1.53
CA ARG A 9 -6.10 -6.49 0.82
C ARG A 9 -7.31 -5.54 0.73
N PRO A 10 -7.20 -4.26 1.13
CA PRO A 10 -8.30 -3.29 1.07
C PRO A 10 -8.68 -2.95 -0.37
N LYS A 11 -9.96 -3.12 -0.72
CA LYS A 11 -10.45 -2.95 -2.11
C LYS A 11 -10.45 -1.49 -2.60
N TRP A 12 -10.45 -0.51 -1.69
CA TRP A 12 -10.64 0.92 -2.00
C TRP A 12 -9.36 1.65 -2.42
N ILE A 13 -8.16 1.07 -2.22
CA ILE A 13 -6.89 1.71 -2.61
C ILE A 13 -6.77 1.84 -4.14
N LEU A 14 -7.16 0.79 -4.86
CA LEU A 14 -7.10 0.77 -6.32
C LEU A 14 -7.95 1.88 -6.98
N PRO A 15 -9.25 2.04 -6.67
CA PRO A 15 -10.05 3.12 -7.25
C PRO A 15 -9.55 4.52 -6.84
N VAL A 16 -8.98 4.69 -5.65
CA VAL A 16 -8.39 5.99 -5.25
C VAL A 16 -7.21 6.38 -6.14
N HIS A 17 -6.28 5.46 -6.42
CA HIS A 17 -5.16 5.77 -7.31
C HIS A 17 -5.60 5.91 -8.77
N ILE A 18 -6.59 5.13 -9.23
CA ILE A 18 -7.16 5.31 -10.57
C ILE A 18 -7.80 6.71 -10.70
N PHE A 19 -8.57 7.12 -9.70
CA PHE A 19 -9.18 8.45 -9.66
C PHE A 19 -8.13 9.58 -9.62
N ALA A 20 -7.04 9.39 -8.86
CA ALA A 20 -5.93 10.33 -8.81
C ALA A 20 -5.25 10.47 -10.19
N ILE A 21 -4.99 9.35 -10.89
CA ILE A 21 -4.42 9.36 -12.24
C ILE A 21 -5.36 10.05 -13.23
N ALA A 22 -6.66 9.75 -13.18
CA ALA A 22 -7.66 10.38 -14.05
C ALA A 22 -7.73 11.90 -13.84
N THR A 23 -7.74 12.33 -12.57
CA THR A 23 -7.73 13.76 -12.21
C THR A 23 -6.45 14.44 -12.72
N MET A 24 -5.28 13.80 -12.58
CA MET A 24 -4.02 14.34 -13.08
C MET A 24 -3.94 14.38 -14.61
N ALA A 25 -4.48 13.38 -15.30
CA ALA A 25 -4.56 13.40 -16.76
C ALA A 25 -5.44 14.57 -17.25
N GLY A 26 -6.57 14.83 -16.59
CA GLY A 26 -7.41 15.99 -16.85
C GLY A 26 -6.68 17.32 -16.58
N PHE A 27 -5.96 17.41 -15.47
CA PHE A 27 -5.16 18.59 -15.13
C PHE A 27 -4.08 18.86 -16.19
N LEU A 28 -3.27 17.85 -16.55
CA LEU A 28 -2.23 17.98 -17.58
C LEU A 28 -2.81 18.33 -18.96
N SER A 29 -3.98 17.79 -19.31
CA SER A 29 -4.67 18.14 -20.55
C SER A 29 -5.13 19.59 -20.57
N CYS A 30 -5.62 20.11 -19.45
CA CYS A 30 -6.01 21.51 -19.29
C CYS A 30 -4.81 22.46 -19.40
N VAL A 31 -3.71 22.11 -18.73
CA VAL A 31 -2.44 22.82 -18.79
C VAL A 31 -1.94 22.89 -20.23
N ALA A 32 -1.86 21.74 -20.93
CA ALA A 32 -1.48 21.69 -22.33
C ALA A 32 -2.40 22.55 -23.23
N TRP A 33 -3.73 22.49 -23.01
CA TRP A 33 -4.68 23.31 -23.77
C TRP A 33 -4.44 24.82 -23.59
N LEU A 34 -4.20 25.29 -22.36
CA LEU A 34 -3.90 26.69 -22.07
C LEU A 34 -2.56 27.13 -22.68
N SER A 35 -1.61 26.21 -22.80
CA SER A 35 -0.30 26.45 -23.40
C SER A 35 -0.33 26.57 -24.92
N PHE A 36 -1.06 25.69 -25.60
CA PHE A 36 -1.04 25.57 -27.06
C PHE A 36 -2.16 26.32 -27.80
N ARG A 37 -3.15 26.88 -27.10
CA ARG A 37 -4.20 27.68 -27.77
C ARG A 37 -3.63 28.97 -28.39
N PRO A 38 -4.28 29.54 -29.42
CA PRO A 38 -3.93 30.86 -29.92
C PRO A 38 -4.05 31.93 -28.81
N GLY A 39 -3.01 32.74 -28.59
CA GLY A 39 -2.93 33.63 -27.42
C GLY A 39 -2.75 32.87 -26.09
N GLY A 40 -2.12 31.69 -26.15
CA GLY A 40 -1.81 30.86 -25.01
C GLY A 40 -0.56 31.32 -24.25
N TRP A 41 -0.35 30.69 -23.11
CA TRP A 41 0.74 30.98 -22.16
C TRP A 41 2.13 30.99 -22.81
N LEU A 42 2.39 30.10 -23.77
CA LEU A 42 3.67 30.01 -24.47
C LEU A 42 3.95 31.21 -25.39
N SER A 43 2.92 31.96 -25.77
CA SER A 43 3.03 33.11 -26.68
C SER A 43 3.16 34.47 -25.96
N GLU A 44 2.86 34.54 -24.67
CA GLU A 44 2.79 35.80 -23.93
C GLU A 44 4.08 36.17 -23.18
N SER A 45 4.74 35.22 -22.50
CA SER A 45 6.00 35.52 -21.79
C SER A 45 6.80 34.28 -21.38
N ALA A 46 8.11 34.48 -21.15
CA ALA A 46 9.01 33.45 -20.64
C ALA A 46 8.64 32.95 -19.22
N PHE A 47 7.92 33.77 -18.43
CA PHE A 47 7.44 33.38 -17.11
C PHE A 47 6.42 32.24 -17.19
N PHE A 48 5.48 32.33 -18.14
CA PHE A 48 4.47 31.30 -18.35
C PHE A 48 5.07 29.99 -18.87
N TRP A 49 6.15 30.05 -19.65
CA TRP A 49 6.95 28.88 -20.04
C TRP A 49 7.51 28.12 -18.84
N GLY A 50 8.09 28.85 -17.87
CA GLY A 50 8.64 28.24 -16.66
C GLY A 50 7.57 27.62 -15.78
N LEU A 51 6.44 28.32 -15.60
CA LEU A 51 5.30 27.80 -14.83
C LEU A 51 4.73 26.52 -15.45
N ASP A 52 4.54 26.51 -16.76
CA ASP A 52 4.02 25.36 -17.50
C ASP A 52 4.92 24.12 -17.33
N ALA A 53 6.22 24.29 -17.52
CA ALA A 53 7.21 23.22 -17.35
C ALA A 53 7.19 22.64 -15.92
N VAL A 54 7.08 23.50 -14.89
CA VAL A 54 7.02 23.05 -13.48
C VAL A 54 5.73 22.28 -13.20
N LEU A 55 4.57 22.79 -13.65
CA LEU A 55 3.28 22.11 -13.46
C LEU A 55 3.25 20.76 -14.18
N PHE A 56 3.78 20.70 -15.39
CA PHE A 56 3.85 19.46 -16.16
C PHE A 56 4.78 18.44 -15.50
N ALA A 57 5.97 18.87 -15.06
CA ALA A 57 6.91 18.02 -14.34
C ALA A 57 6.33 17.48 -13.04
N LEU A 58 5.67 18.34 -12.24
CA LEU A 58 5.02 17.93 -10.99
C LEU A 58 3.91 16.91 -11.25
N GLY A 59 3.06 17.17 -12.25
CA GLY A 59 2.00 16.23 -12.64
C GLY A 59 2.55 14.87 -13.08
N MET A 60 3.62 14.86 -13.89
CA MET A 60 4.29 13.62 -14.30
C MET A 60 4.89 12.85 -13.12
N VAL A 61 5.52 13.53 -12.17
CA VAL A 61 6.05 12.90 -10.95
C VAL A 61 4.92 12.25 -10.14
N LEU A 62 3.79 12.92 -9.98
CA LEU A 62 2.63 12.38 -9.25
C LEU A 62 1.99 11.18 -9.97
N VAL A 63 1.94 11.21 -11.31
CA VAL A 63 1.48 10.07 -12.12
C VAL A 63 2.41 8.87 -11.96
N VAL A 64 3.72 9.07 -12.10
CA VAL A 64 4.73 8.01 -11.91
C VAL A 64 4.65 7.42 -10.49
N PHE A 65 4.52 8.26 -9.48
CA PHE A 65 4.34 7.82 -8.10
C PHE A 65 3.07 6.98 -7.94
N SER A 66 1.94 7.43 -8.49
CA SER A 66 0.66 6.70 -8.43
C SER A 66 0.74 5.35 -9.14
N VAL A 67 1.36 5.29 -10.33
CA VAL A 67 1.58 4.04 -11.07
C VAL A 67 2.47 3.09 -10.27
N ARG A 68 3.56 3.58 -9.68
CA ARG A 68 4.46 2.77 -8.84
C ARG A 68 3.71 2.15 -7.67
N GLU A 69 2.84 2.90 -7.00
CA GLU A 69 2.03 2.40 -5.89
C GLU A 69 0.96 1.40 -6.34
N ILE A 70 0.32 1.62 -7.49
CA ILE A 70 -0.60 0.62 -8.08
C ILE A 70 0.15 -0.69 -8.40
N VAL A 71 1.33 -0.62 -9.02
CA VAL A 71 2.13 -1.81 -9.34
C VAL A 71 2.48 -2.58 -8.08
N ARG A 72 2.91 -1.87 -7.03
CA ARG A 72 3.18 -2.47 -5.73
C ARG A 72 1.93 -3.13 -5.14
N TYR A 73 0.77 -2.47 -5.20
CA TYR A 73 -0.50 -2.99 -4.71
C TYR A 73 -0.97 -4.25 -5.46
N CYS A 74 -0.78 -4.27 -6.78
CA CYS A 74 -1.14 -5.40 -7.63
C CYS A 74 -0.28 -6.65 -7.38
N ARG A 75 0.99 -6.48 -6.97
CA ARG A 75 1.87 -7.60 -6.58
C ARG A 75 1.45 -8.29 -5.29
N VAL A 76 0.62 -7.66 -4.46
CA VAL A 76 0.17 -8.24 -3.19
C VAL A 76 -1.00 -9.19 -3.45
N PRO A 77 -0.95 -10.43 -2.95
CA PRO A 77 -2.08 -11.33 -3.01
C PRO A 77 -3.29 -10.74 -2.29
N ARG A 78 -4.50 -11.05 -2.79
CA ARG A 78 -5.76 -10.52 -2.27
C ARG A 78 -6.00 -10.93 -0.80
N VAL A 79 -5.50 -12.10 -0.44
CA VAL A 79 -5.57 -12.67 0.89
C VAL A 79 -4.14 -12.72 1.43
N ILE A 80 -3.93 -12.08 2.58
CA ILE A 80 -2.58 -11.88 3.13
C ILE A 80 -2.30 -12.92 4.21
N ALA A 81 -3.30 -13.24 5.04
CA ALA A 81 -3.16 -14.23 6.11
C ALA A 81 -4.47 -15.02 6.26
N VAL A 82 -4.37 -16.35 6.28
CA VAL A 82 -5.48 -17.28 6.53
C VAL A 82 -5.04 -18.31 7.56
N ARG A 83 -5.88 -18.58 8.55
CA ARG A 83 -5.77 -19.77 9.40
C ARG A 83 -6.56 -20.90 8.78
N ASP A 84 -5.91 -22.04 8.58
CA ASP A 84 -6.55 -23.30 8.24
C ASP A 84 -6.18 -24.36 9.28
N GLY A 85 -7.00 -24.44 10.33
CA GLY A 85 -6.75 -25.34 11.46
C GLY A 85 -5.49 -24.97 12.26
N GLY A 86 -4.47 -25.84 12.19
CA GLY A 86 -3.18 -25.67 12.86
C GLY A 86 -2.12 -24.92 12.02
N GLU A 87 -2.43 -24.63 10.75
CA GLU A 87 -1.54 -23.95 9.83
C GLU A 87 -2.00 -22.51 9.56
N ILE A 88 -1.03 -21.65 9.25
CA ILE A 88 -1.25 -20.31 8.73
C ILE A 88 -0.69 -20.22 7.32
N GLU A 89 -1.51 -19.75 6.38
CA GLU A 89 -1.08 -19.31 5.05
C GLU A 89 -0.83 -17.79 5.10
N PHE A 90 0.42 -17.37 4.95
CA PHE A 90 0.82 -15.96 4.89
C PHE A 90 1.51 -15.67 3.55
N LEU A 91 1.00 -14.68 2.82
CA LEU A 91 1.50 -14.32 1.47
C LEU A 91 1.55 -15.50 0.47
N GLY A 92 0.76 -16.56 0.70
CA GLY A 92 0.74 -17.77 -0.13
C GLY A 92 1.72 -18.86 0.34
N GLU A 93 2.56 -18.60 1.34
CA GLU A 93 3.35 -19.63 2.02
C GLU A 93 2.60 -20.18 3.23
N ARG A 94 2.61 -21.50 3.41
CA ARG A 94 1.98 -22.18 4.55
C ARG A 94 3.03 -22.60 5.57
N PHE A 95 2.76 -22.35 6.83
CA PHE A 95 3.59 -22.78 7.95
C PHE A 95 2.75 -23.14 9.16
N SER A 96 3.31 -23.99 10.03
CA SER A 96 2.65 -24.36 11.28
C SER A 96 2.71 -23.20 12.28
N LEU A 97 1.66 -23.05 13.10
CA LEU A 97 1.66 -22.10 14.22
C LEU A 97 2.85 -22.30 15.17
N SER A 98 3.34 -23.53 15.29
CA SER A 98 4.50 -23.89 16.13
C SER A 98 5.83 -23.35 15.60
N GLU A 99 5.90 -22.97 14.33
CA GLU A 99 7.11 -22.44 13.71
C GLU A 99 7.25 -20.93 13.89
N ILE A 100 6.21 -20.25 14.38
CA ILE A 100 6.25 -18.81 14.63
C ILE A 100 7.06 -18.53 15.90
N GLU A 101 8.21 -17.89 15.74
CA GLU A 101 9.05 -17.46 16.85
C GLU A 101 8.62 -16.08 17.33
N GLU A 102 8.58 -15.12 16.41
CA GLU A 102 8.31 -13.72 16.72
C GLU A 102 7.48 -13.04 15.62
N VAL A 103 6.57 -12.17 16.03
CA VAL A 103 5.78 -11.34 15.11
C VAL A 103 6.08 -9.88 15.42
N LYS A 104 6.88 -9.26 14.56
CA LYS A 104 7.22 -7.83 14.65
C LYS A 104 6.28 -7.01 13.80
N TYR A 105 5.74 -5.98 14.41
CA TYR A 105 5.00 -4.95 13.72
C TYR A 105 5.77 -3.64 13.78
N HIS A 106 5.95 -3.03 12.61
CA HIS A 106 6.46 -1.67 12.52
C HIS A 106 5.41 -0.78 11.87
N MET A 107 4.88 0.14 12.67
CA MET A 107 4.11 1.27 12.18
C MET A 107 5.08 2.41 11.89
N PRO A 108 5.05 3.04 10.70
CA PRO A 108 5.76 4.28 10.50
C PRO A 108 5.17 5.32 11.47
N GLN A 109 5.95 5.72 12.48
CA GLN A 109 5.59 6.80 13.40
C GLN A 109 5.65 8.13 12.64
N GLY A 110 4.57 8.47 11.94
CA GLY A 110 4.38 9.80 11.39
C GLY A 110 3.92 10.75 12.49
N ARG A 111 4.72 11.78 12.79
CA ARG A 111 4.40 12.91 13.69
C ARG A 111 3.16 13.75 13.28
N HIS A 112 2.47 13.39 12.21
CA HIS A 112 1.30 14.11 11.68
C HIS A 112 0.07 13.21 11.77
N GLY A 113 -0.89 13.65 12.58
CA GLY A 113 -2.00 12.87 13.11
C GLY A 113 -2.82 12.12 12.08
N ALA A 114 -3.20 10.90 12.46
CA ALA A 114 -4.42 10.13 12.14
C ALA A 114 -4.90 9.95 10.68
N MET A 115 -4.40 10.69 9.69
CA MET A 115 -4.97 10.74 8.34
C MET A 115 -4.16 9.92 7.33
N LEU A 116 -2.90 9.61 7.62
CA LEU A 116 -1.98 8.85 6.77
C LEU A 116 -1.52 7.52 7.40
N THR A 117 -2.12 7.07 8.50
CA THR A 117 -1.76 5.86 9.30
C THR A 117 -2.19 4.53 8.68
N TRP A 118 -2.28 4.46 7.37
CA TRP A 118 -2.82 3.27 6.72
C TRP A 118 -1.70 2.26 6.38
N TRP A 119 -0.42 2.70 6.36
CA TRP A 119 0.79 1.94 6.00
C TRP A 119 1.46 1.30 7.22
N GLY A 120 1.88 0.04 7.12
CA GLY A 120 2.73 -0.60 8.12
C GLY A 120 3.39 -1.87 7.59
N LYS A 121 4.41 -2.34 8.31
CA LYS A 121 5.18 -3.53 7.96
C LYS A 121 4.94 -4.60 9.02
N LEU A 122 4.43 -5.74 8.59
CA LEU A 122 4.32 -6.94 9.40
C LEU A 122 5.47 -7.87 9.02
N THR A 123 6.26 -8.27 10.00
CA THR A 123 7.39 -9.18 9.83
C THR A 123 7.19 -10.38 10.74
N ILE A 124 7.09 -11.55 10.15
CA ILE A 124 7.01 -12.83 10.87
C ILE A 124 8.38 -13.47 10.78
N ILE A 125 8.94 -13.80 11.94
CA ILE A 125 10.20 -14.53 12.08
C ILE A 125 9.83 -15.96 12.48
N LEU A 126 10.24 -16.91 11.64
CA LEU A 126 10.05 -18.33 11.86
C LEU A 126 11.26 -18.91 12.62
N ARG A 127 11.05 -20.00 13.37
CA ARG A 127 12.08 -20.71 14.14
C ARG A 127 13.23 -21.24 13.29
N ASP A 128 13.00 -21.42 12.00
CA ASP A 128 14.03 -21.83 11.04
C ASP A 128 14.91 -20.64 10.58
N GLY A 129 14.68 -19.44 11.11
CA GLY A 129 15.39 -18.21 10.79
C GLY A 129 14.83 -17.48 9.56
N ARG A 130 13.82 -18.01 8.87
CA ARG A 130 13.18 -17.30 7.74
C ARG A 130 12.40 -16.10 8.24
N THR A 131 12.51 -15.01 7.49
CA THR A 131 11.82 -13.76 7.79
C THR A 131 10.85 -13.44 6.66
N LEU A 132 9.56 -13.58 6.91
CA LEU A 132 8.50 -13.21 5.99
C LEU A 132 8.04 -11.80 6.31
N SER A 133 8.26 -10.86 5.39
CA SER A 133 7.85 -9.48 5.58
C SER A 133 6.83 -9.04 4.54
N CYS A 134 5.73 -8.46 5.02
CA CYS A 134 4.69 -7.87 4.22
C CYS A 134 4.57 -6.38 4.56
N ASN A 135 4.66 -5.53 3.53
CA ASN A 135 4.53 -4.08 3.68
C ASN A 135 3.10 -3.61 3.37
N TYR A 136 2.05 -4.06 4.07
CA TYR A 136 0.65 -3.69 3.73
C TYR A 136 -0.32 -3.67 4.92
N PHE A 137 -1.58 -3.27 4.69
CA PHE A 137 -2.21 -2.00 5.06
C PHE A 137 -3.57 -2.10 5.76
N ALA A 138 -3.96 -1.05 6.50
CA ALA A 138 -5.28 -0.72 7.10
C ALA A 138 -5.78 -1.48 8.35
N GLN A 139 -5.31 -2.69 8.67
CA GLN A 139 -5.73 -3.39 9.92
C GLN A 139 -4.59 -4.18 10.60
N ILE A 140 -3.35 -3.75 10.42
CA ILE A 140 -2.18 -4.52 10.85
C ILE A 140 -2.14 -4.71 12.37
N GLY A 141 -2.62 -3.74 13.14
CA GLY A 141 -2.77 -3.89 14.59
C GLY A 141 -3.65 -5.08 14.95
N PHE A 142 -4.83 -5.21 14.34
CA PHE A 142 -5.72 -6.35 14.56
C PHE A 142 -5.10 -7.67 14.11
N VAL A 143 -4.37 -7.66 12.97
CA VAL A 143 -3.67 -8.84 12.46
C VAL A 143 -2.57 -9.30 13.42
N GLN A 144 -1.78 -8.37 13.97
CA GLN A 144 -0.75 -8.69 14.96
C GLN A 144 -1.37 -9.27 16.23
N TYR A 145 -2.39 -8.61 16.80
CA TYR A 145 -3.09 -9.11 17.99
C TYR A 145 -3.68 -10.49 17.73
N ARG A 146 -4.29 -10.73 16.57
CA ARG A 146 -4.85 -12.03 16.23
C ARG A 146 -3.76 -13.09 16.07
N LEU A 147 -2.65 -12.80 15.39
CA LEU A 147 -1.54 -13.73 15.24
C LEU A 147 -0.89 -14.10 16.59
N LEU A 148 -0.73 -13.12 17.49
CA LEU A 148 -0.24 -13.37 18.85
C LEU A 148 -1.24 -14.23 19.65
N ALA A 149 -2.52 -13.89 19.61
CA ALA A 149 -3.57 -14.69 20.26
C ALA A 149 -3.60 -16.14 19.72
N LEU A 150 -3.39 -16.33 18.41
CA LEU A 150 -3.31 -17.66 17.81
C LEU A 150 -2.08 -18.44 18.27
N LYS A 151 -0.94 -17.76 18.45
CA LYS A 151 0.26 -18.36 19.03
C LYS A 151 0.01 -18.82 20.47
N ASP A 152 -0.64 -17.99 21.28
CA ASP A 152 -0.95 -18.29 22.68
C ASP A 152 -2.01 -19.41 22.79
N GLU A 153 -3.04 -19.41 21.94
CA GLU A 153 -4.04 -20.49 21.84
C GLU A 153 -3.39 -21.85 21.53
N TYR A 154 -2.33 -21.86 20.70
CA TYR A 154 -1.63 -23.08 20.32
C TYR A 154 -0.60 -23.52 21.36
N ALA A 155 0.04 -22.59 22.07
CA ALA A 155 0.96 -22.90 23.17
C ALA A 155 0.24 -23.46 24.41
N ALA A 156 -1.05 -23.15 24.58
CA ALA A 156 -1.87 -23.65 25.68
C ALA A 156 -2.51 -25.03 25.41
N LYS A 157 -2.36 -25.58 24.20
CA LYS A 157 -2.82 -26.91 23.80
C LYS A 157 -1.66 -27.89 23.71
#